data_AF-A0A6A6IUL1-F1
#
_entry.id   AF-A0A6A6IUL1-F1
#
_cell.length_a   1.000
_cell.length_b   1.000
_cell.length_c   1.000
_cell.angle_alpha   90.00
_cell.angle_beta   90.00
_cell.angle_gamma   90.00
#
_symmetry.space_group_name_H-M   'P 1'
#
loop_
_entity.id
_entity.type
_entity.pdbx_description
1 polymer ?
#
loop_
_entity_poly.entity_id
_entity_poly.type
_entity_poly.pdbx_seq_one_letter_code
_entity_poly.pdbx_strand_id
1 'polypeptide(L)'
;MIDEASYSAMKVQIPEIKRLFSTRHYVQCATHCKRLLLTRGTIHPVHLAYLHFYLAMSHDTMAREATIKHRSSELDLAEQHYLAAIAALTPPEPQKLDDIPECSPTSTTSEDEHSRVRRVSDAASLNSEQSVASSATSFADEEHDASDCEPTPKRSNYFKASPPSRHILDDFSMSPKVTKRRPPPIITSAPRSAHAQPKQQQLSADLSAFVSMVQMHLASVRELKETSTLPSTRFSFSRSRSSTMSSRPASRNSSNLDESEMSRLRWTRKSINFRPRFDPASVRQLCNEALSEL
;
A
#
# COMPACT_ATOMS: atom_id res chain seq x y z
N MET A 1 1.23 -26.84 15.57
CA MET A 1 -0.14 -26.58 15.08
C MET A 1 -0.58 -25.23 15.62
N ILE A 2 -1.18 -24.38 14.80
CA ILE A 2 -1.65 -23.05 15.22
C ILE A 2 -2.95 -23.24 15.99
N ASP A 3 -3.05 -22.58 17.15
CA ASP A 3 -4.24 -22.62 17.99
C ASP A 3 -5.43 -21.90 17.31
N GLU A 4 -6.61 -22.52 17.32
CA GLU A 4 -7.82 -22.00 16.67
C GLU A 4 -8.31 -20.70 17.33
N ALA A 5 -8.11 -20.58 18.65
CA ALA A 5 -8.44 -19.35 19.38
C ALA A 5 -7.54 -18.19 18.91
N SER A 6 -6.24 -18.45 18.72
CA SER A 6 -5.29 -17.47 18.18
C SER A 6 -5.64 -17.04 16.74
N TYR A 7 -6.07 -17.99 15.89
CA TYR A 7 -6.55 -17.68 14.54
C TYR A 7 -7.80 -16.77 14.57
N SER A 8 -8.78 -17.13 15.39
CA SER A 8 -10.04 -16.38 15.52
C SER A 8 -9.80 -14.98 16.10
N ALA A 9 -8.94 -14.85 17.09
CA ALA A 9 -8.56 -13.55 17.65
C ALA A 9 -7.92 -12.64 16.59
N MET A 10 -7.00 -13.17 15.78
CA MET A 10 -6.39 -12.41 14.69
C MET A 10 -7.40 -11.99 13.62
N LYS A 11 -8.34 -12.88 13.27
CA LYS A 11 -9.40 -12.57 12.32
C LYS A 11 -10.26 -11.37 12.74
N VAL A 12 -10.49 -11.17 14.05
CA VAL A 12 -11.21 -10.02 14.60
C VAL A 12 -10.42 -8.72 14.51
N GLN A 13 -9.07 -8.77 14.53
CA GLN A 13 -8.22 -7.57 14.44
C GLN A 13 -8.07 -7.05 12.99
N ILE A 14 -8.16 -7.92 11.98
CA ILE A 14 -7.97 -7.53 10.56
C ILE A 14 -8.93 -6.41 10.09
N PRO A 15 -10.24 -6.43 10.38
CA PRO A 15 -11.14 -5.34 10.01
C PRO A 15 -10.73 -3.98 10.57
N GLU A 16 -10.17 -3.94 11.78
CA GLU A 16 -9.73 -2.69 12.41
C GLU A 16 -8.50 -2.10 11.69
N ILE A 17 -7.53 -2.95 11.31
CA ILE A 17 -6.40 -2.54 10.46
C ILE A 17 -6.90 -1.97 9.13
N LYS A 18 -7.82 -2.67 8.47
CA LYS A 18 -8.43 -2.21 7.21
C LYS A 18 -9.12 -0.86 7.39
N ARG A 19 -9.83 -0.66 8.51
CA ARG A 19 -10.49 0.59 8.84
C ARG A 19 -9.48 1.72 9.01
N LEU A 20 -8.42 1.53 9.80
CA LEU A 20 -7.35 2.52 9.99
C LEU A 20 -6.70 2.91 8.66
N PHE A 21 -6.41 1.93 7.80
CA PHE A 21 -5.83 2.18 6.48
C PHE A 21 -6.79 2.96 5.56
N SER A 22 -8.06 2.53 5.47
CA SER A 22 -9.08 3.19 4.64
C SER A 22 -9.39 4.63 5.05
N THR A 23 -9.26 4.93 6.34
CA THR A 23 -9.44 6.27 6.92
C THR A 23 -8.16 7.12 6.90
N ARG A 24 -7.10 6.64 6.21
CA ARG A 24 -5.81 7.32 6.05
C ARG A 24 -5.03 7.54 7.35
N HIS A 25 -5.30 6.77 8.40
CA HIS A 25 -4.53 6.83 9.65
C HIS A 25 -3.28 5.92 9.57
N TYR A 26 -2.37 6.19 8.64
CA TYR A 26 -1.26 5.28 8.29
C TYR A 26 -0.29 5.02 9.45
N VAL A 27 0.04 6.04 10.25
CA VAL A 27 0.92 5.90 11.43
C VAL A 27 0.28 4.98 12.48
N GLN A 28 -1.02 5.15 12.73
CA GLN A 28 -1.77 4.31 13.68
C GLN A 28 -1.90 2.88 13.17
N CYS A 29 -2.18 2.71 11.87
CA CYS A 29 -2.21 1.41 11.20
C CYS A 29 -0.87 0.68 11.36
N ALA A 30 0.26 1.35 11.05
CA ALA A 30 1.59 0.78 11.19
C ALA A 30 1.90 0.38 12.64
N THR A 31 1.61 1.25 13.60
CA THR A 31 1.81 1.00 15.03
C THR A 31 0.97 -0.19 15.51
N HIS A 32 -0.28 -0.28 15.06
CA HIS A 32 -1.20 -1.36 15.42
C HIS A 32 -0.72 -2.70 14.86
N CYS A 33 -0.29 -2.76 13.59
CA CYS A 33 0.31 -3.94 12.99
C CYS A 33 1.58 -4.38 13.74
N LYS A 34 2.49 -3.45 14.06
CA LYS A 34 3.71 -3.76 14.83
C LYS A 34 3.39 -4.35 16.19
N ARG A 35 2.41 -3.80 16.90
CA ARG A 35 1.97 -4.33 18.20
C ARG A 35 1.44 -5.76 18.10
N LEU A 36 0.67 -6.07 17.05
CA LEU A 36 0.17 -7.42 16.81
C LEU A 36 1.32 -8.39 16.48
N LEU A 37 2.32 -7.95 15.71
CA LEU A 37 3.52 -8.74 15.43
C LEU A 37 4.39 -8.99 16.67
N LEU A 38 4.42 -8.06 17.63
CA LEU A 38 5.13 -8.20 18.90
C LEU A 38 4.36 -9.06 19.93
N THR A 39 3.08 -9.33 19.69
CA THR A 39 2.28 -10.16 20.58
C THR A 39 2.81 -11.59 20.52
N ARG A 40 3.24 -12.14 21.66
CA ARG A 40 3.81 -13.49 21.74
C ARG A 40 2.74 -14.52 21.37
N GLY A 41 2.85 -15.12 20.19
CA GLY A 41 1.94 -16.17 19.72
C GLY A 41 2.28 -16.66 18.32
N THR A 42 1.86 -17.89 18.01
CA THR A 42 1.98 -18.42 16.65
C THR A 42 0.89 -17.78 15.78
N ILE A 43 1.27 -16.78 14.97
CA ILE A 43 0.36 -16.15 14.01
C ILE A 43 0.26 -17.03 12.78
N HIS A 44 -0.96 -17.23 12.27
CA HIS A 44 -1.16 -17.98 11.03
C HIS A 44 -0.46 -17.27 9.85
N PRO A 45 0.27 -17.98 8.96
CA PRO A 45 1.07 -17.37 7.91
C PRO A 45 0.29 -16.40 7.02
N VAL A 46 -0.97 -16.73 6.70
CA VAL A 46 -1.88 -15.83 5.97
C VAL A 46 -2.10 -14.50 6.71
N HIS A 47 -2.39 -14.53 8.02
CA HIS A 47 -2.56 -13.31 8.80
C HIS A 47 -1.25 -12.54 8.94
N LEU A 48 -0.13 -13.24 9.11
CA LEU A 48 1.20 -12.65 9.17
C LEU A 48 1.52 -11.88 7.88
N ALA A 49 1.24 -12.49 6.72
CA ALA A 49 1.39 -11.85 5.41
C ALA A 49 0.51 -10.61 5.27
N TYR A 50 -0.75 -10.67 5.74
CA TYR A 50 -1.65 -9.51 5.76
C TYR A 50 -1.12 -8.38 6.65
N LEU A 51 -0.62 -8.68 7.85
CA LEU A 51 -0.05 -7.68 8.75
C LEU A 51 1.14 -6.97 8.12
N HIS A 52 2.07 -7.74 7.55
CA HIS A 52 3.24 -7.20 6.84
C HIS A 52 2.83 -6.40 5.60
N PHE A 53 1.83 -6.84 4.85
CA PHE A 53 1.30 -6.10 3.71
C PHE A 53 0.75 -4.72 4.09
N TYR A 54 -0.12 -4.63 5.10
CA TYR A 54 -0.65 -3.33 5.55
C TYR A 54 0.41 -2.44 6.18
N LEU A 55 1.39 -3.04 6.85
CA LEU A 55 2.53 -2.33 7.40
C LEU A 55 3.40 -1.72 6.28
N ALA A 56 3.71 -2.51 5.24
CA ALA A 56 4.43 -2.06 4.06
C ALA A 56 3.69 -0.95 3.31
N MET A 57 2.39 -1.13 3.04
CA MET A 57 1.54 -0.12 2.40
C MET A 57 1.47 1.20 3.19
N SER A 58 1.43 1.12 4.53
CA SER A 58 1.43 2.30 5.39
C SER A 58 2.75 3.05 5.27
N HIS A 59 3.88 2.35 5.30
CA HIS A 59 5.21 2.93 5.10
C HIS A 59 5.42 3.50 3.69
N ASP A 60 4.95 2.82 2.63
CA ASP A 60 4.98 3.35 1.25
C ASP A 60 4.18 4.65 1.14
N THR A 61 2.98 4.69 1.73
CA THR A 61 2.13 5.90 1.68
C THR A 61 2.76 7.04 2.48
N MET A 62 3.29 6.77 3.67
CA MET A 62 4.03 7.77 4.46
C MET A 62 5.27 8.27 3.71
N ALA A 63 6.01 7.40 3.01
CA ALA A 63 7.16 7.79 2.20
C ALA A 63 6.78 8.72 1.03
N ARG A 64 5.58 8.54 0.45
CA ARG A 64 5.05 9.41 -0.61
C ARG A 64 4.73 10.81 -0.08
N GLU A 65 4.23 10.90 1.16
CA GLU A 65 3.88 12.16 1.84
C GLU A 65 5.06 12.81 2.59
N ALA A 66 6.11 12.04 2.91
CA ALA A 66 7.27 12.48 3.65
C ALA A 66 8.16 13.44 2.85
N THR A 67 8.92 14.25 3.58
CA THR A 67 10.00 15.06 2.98
C THR A 67 11.10 14.15 2.41
N ILE A 68 11.86 14.67 1.43
CA ILE A 68 12.96 13.94 0.75
C ILE A 68 13.91 13.26 1.74
N LYS A 69 14.15 13.88 2.91
CA LYS A 69 15.07 13.35 3.94
C LYS A 69 14.58 12.07 4.62
N HIS A 70 13.26 11.91 4.78
CA HIS A 70 12.67 10.77 5.47
C HIS A 70 12.07 9.74 4.51
N ARG A 71 11.90 10.10 3.23
CA ARG A 71 11.36 9.19 2.21
C ARG A 71 12.18 7.91 2.09
N SER A 72 13.52 7.98 2.05
CA SER A 72 14.35 6.79 1.83
C SER A 72 14.19 5.76 2.96
N SER A 73 14.23 6.19 4.22
CA SER A 73 14.07 5.30 5.38
C SER A 73 12.69 4.64 5.42
N GLU A 74 11.64 5.37 5.04
CA GLU A 74 10.28 4.82 4.98
C GLU A 74 10.13 3.80 3.84
N LEU A 75 10.76 4.04 2.68
CA LEU A 75 10.77 3.07 1.57
C LEU A 75 11.57 1.82 1.91
N ASP A 76 12.66 1.93 2.67
CA ASP A 76 13.43 0.78 3.14
C ASP A 76 12.57 -0.13 4.05
N LEU A 77 11.82 0.47 4.97
CA LEU A 77 10.88 -0.26 5.83
C LEU A 77 9.75 -0.91 5.00
N ALA A 78 9.22 -0.20 4.01
CA ALA A 78 8.20 -0.74 3.12
C ALA A 78 8.70 -1.99 2.37
N GLU A 79 9.88 -1.92 1.77
CA GLU A 79 10.52 -3.05 1.08
C GLU A 79 10.72 -4.24 2.00
N GLN A 80 11.28 -4.03 3.20
CA GLN A 80 11.49 -5.10 4.19
C GLN A 80 10.18 -5.82 4.53
N HIS A 81 9.10 -5.08 4.70
CA HIS A 81 7.81 -5.66 5.04
C HIS A 81 7.12 -6.36 3.86
N TYR A 82 7.28 -5.87 2.63
CA TYR A 82 6.81 -6.64 1.46
C TYR A 82 7.54 -7.97 1.31
N LEU A 83 8.86 -8.00 1.52
CA LEU A 83 9.64 -9.24 1.51
C LEU A 83 9.19 -10.21 2.60
N ALA A 84 8.95 -9.70 3.82
CA ALA A 84 8.42 -10.50 4.92
C ALA A 84 7.02 -11.06 4.63
N ALA A 85 6.15 -10.31 3.94
CA ALA A 85 4.84 -10.77 3.53
C ALA A 85 4.92 -11.93 2.52
N ILE A 86 5.82 -11.85 1.54
CA ILE A 86 6.09 -12.93 0.58
C ILE A 86 6.63 -14.15 1.32
N ALA A 87 7.64 -13.96 2.17
CA ALA A 87 8.27 -15.04 2.93
C ALA A 87 7.28 -15.76 3.87
N ALA A 88 6.27 -15.05 4.39
CA ALA A 88 5.21 -15.67 5.19
C ALA A 88 4.30 -16.60 4.38
N LEU A 89 4.13 -16.40 3.07
CA LEU A 89 3.27 -17.24 2.23
C LEU A 89 4.03 -18.30 1.45
N THR A 90 5.33 -18.10 1.23
CA THR A 90 6.19 -19.10 0.63
C THR A 90 6.53 -20.14 1.70
N PRO A 91 6.11 -21.41 1.55
CA PRO A 91 6.55 -22.47 2.45
C PRO A 91 8.07 -22.49 2.47
N PRO A 92 8.74 -22.63 3.63
CA PRO A 92 10.17 -22.84 3.64
C PRO A 92 10.43 -24.07 2.78
N GLU A 93 11.14 -23.87 1.68
CA GLU A 93 11.56 -24.99 0.83
C GLU A 93 12.28 -25.95 1.78
N PRO A 94 11.81 -27.20 1.92
CA PRO A 94 12.50 -28.14 2.77
C PRO A 94 13.91 -28.21 2.22
N GLN A 95 14.87 -27.66 2.98
CA GLN A 95 16.28 -27.80 2.67
C GLN A 95 16.48 -29.30 2.55
N LYS A 96 16.54 -29.78 1.31
CA LYS A 96 16.82 -31.17 1.04
C LYS A 96 18.18 -31.39 1.67
N LEU A 97 18.17 -32.17 2.75
CA LEU A 97 19.35 -32.70 3.42
C LEU A 97 20.10 -33.70 2.52
N ASP A 98 19.92 -33.59 1.21
CA ASP A 98 20.58 -34.35 0.17
C ASP A 98 21.79 -33.54 -0.28
N ASP A 99 22.76 -33.48 0.63
CA ASP A 99 24.20 -33.35 0.37
C ASP A 99 24.84 -33.17 1.74
N ILE A 100 24.75 -34.21 2.57
CA ILE A 100 25.89 -34.51 3.45
C ILE A 100 27.01 -34.83 2.45
N PRO A 101 28.03 -33.97 2.29
CA PRO A 101 29.23 -34.43 1.63
C PRO A 101 29.75 -35.53 2.55
N GLU A 102 29.73 -36.77 2.10
CA GLU A 102 30.55 -37.83 2.68
C GLU A 102 31.99 -37.29 2.68
N CYS A 103 32.37 -36.70 3.80
CA CYS A 103 33.72 -36.26 4.06
C CYS A 103 34.57 -37.52 4.12
N SER A 104 35.20 -37.84 2.99
CA SER A 104 36.36 -38.72 2.98
C SER A 104 37.44 -38.07 3.85
N PRO A 105 37.91 -38.74 4.91
CA PRO A 105 38.92 -38.20 5.80
C PRO A 105 40.29 -38.45 5.18
N THR A 106 40.78 -37.52 4.36
CA THR A 106 42.21 -37.48 4.04
C THR A 106 42.74 -36.08 4.16
N SER A 107 43.53 -35.92 5.23
CA SER A 107 44.61 -34.97 5.43
C SER A 107 45.13 -34.29 4.16
N THR A 108 45.27 -32.97 4.21
CA THR A 108 46.58 -32.39 3.94
C THR A 108 46.72 -31.02 4.58
N THR A 109 47.81 -30.92 5.32
CA THR A 109 48.39 -29.78 6.00
C THR A 109 48.73 -28.65 5.03
N SER A 110 48.37 -27.42 5.37
CA SER A 110 49.15 -26.25 4.95
C SER A 110 48.87 -25.12 5.93
N GLU A 111 49.84 -24.92 6.79
CA GLU A 111 50.12 -23.72 7.55
C GLU A 111 50.29 -22.56 6.54
N ASP A 112 49.78 -21.35 6.81
CA ASP A 112 50.67 -20.28 7.27
C ASP A 112 49.95 -18.92 7.45
N GLU A 113 50.45 -18.23 8.47
CA GLU A 113 50.63 -16.79 8.66
C GLU A 113 49.51 -15.72 8.51
N HIS A 114 48.98 -15.35 9.68
CA HIS A 114 49.14 -14.01 10.30
C HIS A 114 48.62 -12.77 9.53
N SER A 115 47.44 -12.29 9.95
CA SER A 115 47.29 -10.85 10.24
C SER A 115 46.35 -10.61 11.42
N ARG A 116 46.99 -10.28 12.54
CA ARG A 116 46.40 -9.75 13.76
C ARG A 116 45.86 -8.33 13.50
N VAL A 117 44.99 -7.87 14.41
CA VAL A 117 44.70 -6.44 14.72
C VAL A 117 43.70 -5.81 13.73
N ARG A 118 42.50 -5.35 14.10
CA ARG A 118 42.18 -4.44 15.20
C ARG A 118 40.67 -4.50 15.51
N ARG A 119 40.33 -4.87 16.75
CA ARG A 119 39.10 -4.41 17.41
C ARG A 119 39.12 -2.88 17.44
N VAL A 120 38.06 -2.25 16.94
CA VAL A 120 37.78 -0.84 17.21
C VAL A 120 36.35 -0.76 17.76
N SER A 121 36.34 -0.68 19.09
CA SER A 121 35.51 0.18 19.92
C SER A 121 33.98 0.09 19.81
N ASP A 122 33.44 -0.46 20.89
CA ASP A 122 32.39 0.17 21.67
C ASP A 122 32.36 1.70 21.54
N ALA A 123 31.23 2.21 21.09
CA ALA A 123 30.78 3.55 21.41
C ALA A 123 29.31 3.45 21.84
N ALA A 124 29.13 3.30 23.16
CA ALA A 124 27.88 3.62 23.81
C ALA A 124 27.51 5.07 23.45
N SER A 125 26.43 5.25 22.70
CA SER A 125 25.72 6.52 22.61
C SER A 125 24.43 6.39 23.42
N LEU A 126 24.62 6.39 24.74
CA LEU A 126 23.62 6.94 25.64
C LEU A 126 23.77 8.46 25.50
N ASN A 127 22.68 9.14 25.12
CA ASN A 127 22.34 10.56 25.34
C ASN A 127 21.58 11.13 24.13
N SER A 128 20.26 11.06 24.18
CA SER A 128 19.41 12.06 23.53
C SER A 128 18.14 12.27 24.36
N GLU A 129 18.35 12.83 25.55
CA GLU A 129 17.37 13.72 26.17
C GLU A 129 17.53 15.08 25.50
N GLN A 130 16.42 15.69 25.03
CA GLN A 130 16.23 16.99 24.35
C GLN A 130 15.60 16.77 22.95
N SER A 131 14.43 17.28 22.57
CA SER A 131 13.63 18.37 23.13
C SER A 131 12.17 18.17 22.77
N VAL A 132 11.30 18.32 23.77
CA VAL A 132 9.88 18.62 23.59
C VAL A 132 9.81 20.12 23.31
N ALA A 133 9.85 20.53 22.05
CA ALA A 133 9.63 21.91 21.66
C ALA A 133 8.26 22.02 20.98
N SER A 134 7.23 22.08 21.81
CA SER A 134 5.92 22.57 21.43
C SER A 134 6.04 24.04 21.03
N SER A 135 6.09 24.32 19.73
CA SER A 135 5.85 25.68 19.25
C SER A 135 4.36 25.85 19.04
N ALA A 136 3.69 26.26 20.11
CA ALA A 136 2.39 26.89 20.06
C ALA A 136 2.57 28.25 19.37
N THR A 137 1.93 28.43 18.21
CA THR A 137 1.74 29.77 17.63
C THR A 137 0.36 30.23 18.06
N SER A 138 0.29 30.93 19.20
CA SER A 138 -0.87 31.74 19.54
C SER A 138 -0.75 33.07 18.82
N PHE A 139 -1.58 33.29 17.80
CA PHE A 139 -1.90 34.62 17.34
C PHE A 139 -3.12 35.08 18.14
N ALA A 140 -2.87 35.89 19.17
CA ALA A 140 -3.81 36.89 19.60
C ALA A 140 -3.57 38.10 18.68
N ASP A 141 -4.58 38.51 17.93
CA ASP A 141 -4.67 39.85 17.40
C ASP A 141 -6.09 40.35 17.59
N GLU A 142 -6.16 41.58 18.05
CA GLU A 142 -7.26 42.21 18.72
C GLU A 142 -8.34 42.67 17.74
N GLU A 143 -9.58 42.52 18.18
CA GLU A 143 -10.68 43.48 18.08
C GLU A 143 -10.65 44.43 16.86
N HIS A 144 -11.41 44.12 15.82
CA HIS A 144 -12.09 45.15 15.02
C HIS A 144 -13.43 44.62 14.49
N ASP A 145 -14.47 45.22 15.05
CA ASP A 145 -15.64 45.75 14.38
C ASP A 145 -16.73 44.83 13.82
N ALA A 146 -17.95 45.26 14.12
CA ALA A 146 -19.20 44.56 13.92
C ALA A 146 -19.49 44.33 12.43
N SER A 147 -19.82 43.08 12.08
CA SER A 147 -20.63 42.81 10.89
C SER A 147 -21.62 41.70 11.21
N ASP A 148 -22.85 42.13 11.50
CA ASP A 148 -24.07 41.34 11.44
C ASP A 148 -24.12 40.54 10.13
N CYS A 149 -24.00 39.22 10.24
CA CYS A 149 -24.40 38.29 9.19
C CYS A 149 -25.19 37.17 9.86
N GLU A 150 -26.51 37.26 9.72
CA GLU A 150 -27.49 36.29 10.19
C GLU A 150 -27.13 34.83 9.84
N PRO A 151 -27.33 33.87 10.76
CA PRO A 151 -27.22 32.46 10.45
C PRO A 151 -28.47 31.99 9.69
N THR A 152 -28.33 31.67 8.41
CA THR A 152 -29.38 31.02 7.63
C THR A 152 -29.51 29.54 8.04
N PRO A 153 -30.68 29.07 8.50
CA PRO A 153 -30.89 27.67 8.85
C PRO A 153 -31.39 26.90 7.62
N LYS A 154 -30.50 26.17 6.93
CA LYS A 154 -30.95 25.18 5.92
C LYS A 154 -31.05 23.80 6.52
N ARG A 155 -32.26 23.53 7.02
CA ARG A 155 -32.85 22.18 7.10
C ARG A 155 -32.71 21.50 5.74
N SER A 156 -32.19 20.28 5.72
CA SER A 156 -32.46 19.32 4.66
C SER A 156 -32.45 17.91 5.27
N ASN A 157 -33.62 17.55 5.80
CA ASN A 157 -34.06 16.18 5.94
C ASN A 157 -34.21 15.55 4.54
N TYR A 158 -34.33 14.21 4.50
CA TYR A 158 -34.65 13.36 3.35
C TYR A 158 -33.46 12.69 2.66
N PHE A 159 -32.96 11.62 3.28
CA PHE A 159 -32.99 10.31 2.61
C PHE A 159 -33.47 9.26 3.61
N LYS A 160 -34.77 8.96 3.52
CA LYS A 160 -35.35 7.76 4.11
C LYS A 160 -34.83 6.57 3.33
N ALA A 161 -34.14 5.67 4.02
CA ALA A 161 -33.92 4.31 3.53
C ALA A 161 -35.28 3.62 3.38
N SER A 162 -35.60 3.17 2.16
CA SER A 162 -36.68 2.24 1.91
C SER A 162 -36.07 0.85 1.65
N PRO A 163 -36.60 -0.23 2.26
CA PRO A 163 -36.14 -1.59 2.04
C PRO A 163 -36.80 -2.20 0.79
N PRO A 164 -36.13 -3.08 0.01
CA PRO A 164 -36.83 -3.87 -0.98
C PRO A 164 -37.54 -5.05 -0.30
N SER A 165 -38.86 -4.87 -0.18
CA SER A 165 -39.95 -5.82 -0.36
C SER A 165 -39.58 -7.29 -0.65
N ARG A 166 -40.05 -8.18 0.24
CA ARG A 166 -40.40 -9.57 -0.07
C ARG A 166 -41.86 -9.60 -0.54
N HIS A 167 -42.14 -10.08 -1.75
CA HIS A 167 -43.32 -10.88 -2.18
C HIS A 167 -43.56 -10.68 -3.69
N ILE A 168 -43.33 -11.71 -4.50
CA ILE A 168 -44.18 -12.03 -5.65
C ILE A 168 -44.31 -13.55 -5.69
N LEU A 169 -45.40 -14.01 -5.09
CA LEU A 169 -46.15 -15.21 -5.47
C LEU A 169 -46.99 -14.79 -6.68
N ASP A 170 -46.87 -15.51 -7.79
CA ASP A 170 -47.92 -15.85 -8.77
C ASP A 170 -47.22 -16.51 -9.97
N ASP A 171 -47.33 -17.82 -10.20
CA ASP A 171 -48.51 -18.64 -10.50
C ASP A 171 -48.99 -18.51 -11.96
N PHE A 172 -48.29 -19.19 -12.88
CA PHE A 172 -48.77 -19.66 -14.21
C PHE A 172 -47.71 -20.68 -14.70
N SER A 173 -47.98 -21.83 -15.30
CA SER A 173 -49.18 -22.46 -15.83
C SER A 173 -48.90 -23.97 -15.96
N MET A 174 -49.92 -24.78 -15.65
CA MET A 174 -49.91 -26.22 -15.95
C MET A 174 -49.95 -26.45 -17.46
N SER A 175 -49.04 -27.27 -17.97
CA SER A 175 -49.19 -27.89 -19.29
C SER A 175 -49.11 -29.42 -19.19
N PRO A 176 -49.88 -30.17 -20.01
CA PRO A 176 -50.15 -31.58 -19.77
C PRO A 176 -49.04 -32.48 -20.31
N LYS A 177 -48.86 -33.58 -19.56
CA LYS A 177 -47.97 -34.72 -19.79
C LYS A 177 -48.05 -35.28 -21.22
N VAL A 178 -46.89 -35.35 -21.88
CA VAL A 178 -46.63 -36.36 -22.94
C VAL A 178 -45.52 -37.28 -22.44
N THR A 179 -45.93 -38.45 -21.96
CA THR A 179 -45.05 -39.52 -21.48
C THR A 179 -44.37 -40.22 -22.66
N LYS A 180 -43.19 -39.74 -23.05
CA LYS A 180 -42.24 -40.55 -23.83
C LYS A 180 -41.32 -41.28 -22.86
N ARG A 181 -41.51 -42.60 -22.73
CA ARG A 181 -40.60 -43.52 -22.01
C ARG A 181 -39.19 -43.36 -22.61
N ARG A 182 -38.32 -42.66 -21.89
CA ARG A 182 -36.87 -42.72 -22.11
C ARG A 182 -36.34 -44.05 -21.55
N PRO A 183 -35.39 -44.71 -22.23
CA PRO A 183 -34.70 -45.87 -21.70
C PRO A 183 -33.99 -45.52 -20.37
N PRO A 184 -33.87 -46.48 -19.43
CA PRO A 184 -33.28 -46.22 -18.12
C PRO A 184 -31.85 -45.70 -18.30
N PRO A 185 -31.48 -44.58 -17.66
CA PRO A 185 -30.12 -44.08 -17.73
C PRO A 185 -29.19 -45.13 -17.11
N ILE A 186 -28.11 -45.44 -17.80
CA ILE A 186 -27.02 -46.25 -17.28
C ILE A 186 -26.51 -45.54 -16.03
N ILE A 187 -26.80 -46.12 -14.86
CA ILE A 187 -26.30 -45.64 -13.57
C ILE A 187 -24.82 -46.00 -13.52
N THR A 188 -24.00 -45.13 -14.08
CA THR A 188 -22.59 -45.06 -13.72
C THR A 188 -22.55 -44.47 -12.32
N SER A 189 -22.17 -45.30 -11.35
CA SER A 189 -21.88 -44.87 -9.99
C SER A 189 -20.78 -43.81 -10.05
N ALA A 190 -21.18 -42.54 -9.98
CA ALA A 190 -20.26 -41.42 -9.94
C ALA A 190 -19.28 -41.63 -8.77
N PRO A 191 -17.96 -41.54 -9.00
CA PRO A 191 -16.98 -41.67 -7.94
C PRO A 191 -17.26 -40.59 -6.89
N ARG A 192 -17.71 -41.02 -5.71
CA ARG A 192 -18.15 -40.17 -4.58
C ARG A 192 -17.05 -39.32 -3.93
N SER A 193 -15.91 -39.12 -4.59
CA SER A 193 -14.71 -38.49 -4.02
C SER A 193 -14.18 -37.32 -4.85
N ALA A 194 -15.05 -36.44 -5.36
CA ALA A 194 -14.65 -35.24 -6.12
C ALA A 194 -15.08 -33.91 -5.48
N HIS A 195 -15.87 -33.91 -4.39
CA HIS A 195 -16.51 -32.68 -3.92
C HIS A 195 -15.70 -31.81 -2.93
N ALA A 196 -14.53 -32.27 -2.46
CA ALA A 196 -13.69 -31.52 -1.52
C ALA A 196 -12.55 -30.70 -2.17
N GLN A 197 -12.20 -31.00 -3.43
CA GLN A 197 -11.10 -30.33 -4.16
C GLN A 197 -11.34 -28.86 -4.58
N PRO A 198 -12.57 -28.38 -4.91
CA PRO A 198 -12.70 -27.05 -5.54
C PRO A 198 -12.31 -25.91 -4.59
N LYS A 199 -12.48 -26.06 -3.27
CA LYS A 199 -12.14 -25.02 -2.30
C LYS A 199 -10.63 -24.82 -2.15
N GLN A 200 -9.84 -25.89 -2.24
CA GLN A 200 -8.39 -25.80 -2.11
C GLN A 200 -7.76 -25.10 -3.32
N GLN A 201 -8.24 -25.43 -4.53
CA GLN A 201 -7.78 -24.79 -5.77
C GLN A 201 -8.08 -23.29 -5.76
N GLN A 202 -9.27 -22.90 -5.31
CA GLN A 202 -9.64 -21.49 -5.20
C GLN A 202 -8.73 -20.73 -4.21
N LEU A 203 -8.47 -21.30 -3.03
CA LEU A 203 -7.57 -20.69 -2.05
C LEU A 203 -6.14 -20.56 -2.59
N SER A 204 -5.64 -21.56 -3.32
CA SER A 204 -4.32 -21.46 -3.95
C SER A 204 -4.26 -20.37 -5.03
N ALA A 205 -5.33 -20.22 -5.82
CA ALA A 205 -5.42 -19.17 -6.83
C ALA A 205 -5.45 -17.78 -6.17
N ASP A 206 -6.27 -17.60 -5.13
CA ASP A 206 -6.38 -16.34 -4.39
C ASP A 206 -5.05 -15.94 -3.73
N LEU A 207 -4.34 -16.91 -3.13
CA LEU A 207 -3.01 -16.66 -2.55
C LEU A 207 -1.97 -16.34 -3.62
N SER A 208 -2.00 -17.01 -4.78
CA SER A 208 -1.08 -16.70 -5.89
C SER A 208 -1.30 -15.29 -6.44
N ALA A 209 -2.58 -14.88 -6.59
CA ALA A 209 -2.95 -13.54 -7.00
C ALA A 209 -2.50 -12.49 -5.97
N PHE A 210 -2.66 -12.79 -4.68
CA PHE A 210 -2.18 -11.93 -3.60
C PHE A 210 -0.65 -11.77 -3.63
N VAL A 211 0.11 -12.85 -3.81
CA VAL A 211 1.58 -12.80 -3.92
C VAL A 211 2.02 -11.97 -5.12
N SER A 212 1.39 -12.17 -6.28
CA SER A 212 1.67 -11.36 -7.48
C SER A 212 1.42 -9.87 -7.25
N MET A 213 0.31 -9.53 -6.59
CA MET A 213 0.00 -8.16 -6.20
C MET A 213 1.07 -7.56 -5.26
N VAL A 214 1.50 -8.32 -4.25
CA VAL A 214 2.60 -7.89 -3.34
C VAL A 214 3.91 -7.65 -4.11
N GLN A 215 4.25 -8.52 -5.06
CA GLN A 215 5.45 -8.37 -5.90
C GLN A 215 5.39 -7.13 -6.78
N MET A 216 4.23 -6.78 -7.35
CA MET A 216 4.06 -5.54 -8.11
C MET A 216 4.29 -4.31 -7.23
N HIS A 217 3.75 -4.29 -6.01
CA HIS A 217 3.99 -3.20 -5.06
C HIS A 217 5.47 -3.08 -4.67
N LEU A 218 6.13 -4.21 -4.42
CA LEU A 218 7.56 -4.25 -4.12
C LEU A 218 8.40 -3.67 -5.28
N ALA A 219 8.07 -4.02 -6.53
CA ALA A 219 8.74 -3.46 -7.70
C ALA A 219 8.55 -1.93 -7.78
N SER A 220 7.34 -1.43 -7.52
CA SER A 220 7.08 0.02 -7.50
C SER A 220 7.87 0.75 -6.40
N VAL A 221 8.01 0.15 -5.21
CA VAL A 221 8.83 0.73 -4.13
C VAL A 221 10.30 0.79 -4.53
N ARG A 222 10.83 -0.23 -5.21
CA ARG A 222 12.22 -0.23 -5.70
C ARG A 222 12.47 0.85 -6.74
N GLU A 223 11.56 1.01 -7.70
CA GLU A 223 11.61 2.10 -8.67
C GLU A 223 11.57 3.48 -7.98
N LEU A 224 10.70 3.65 -6.98
CA LEU A 224 10.62 4.89 -6.22
C LEU A 224 11.89 5.15 -5.39
N LYS A 225 12.54 4.10 -4.88
CA LYS A 225 13.84 4.21 -4.21
C LYS A 225 14.93 4.66 -5.17
N GLU A 226 15.03 4.04 -6.35
CA GLU A 226 16.02 4.39 -7.38
C GLU A 226 15.87 5.85 -7.85
N THR A 227 14.64 6.32 -8.01
CA THR A 227 14.39 7.72 -8.36
C THR A 227 14.69 8.69 -7.22
N SER A 228 14.63 8.24 -5.96
CA SER A 228 14.92 9.06 -4.77
C SER A 228 16.41 9.10 -4.40
N THR A 229 17.21 8.10 -4.80
CA THR A 229 18.65 8.03 -4.52
C THR A 229 19.49 8.82 -5.51
N LEU A 230 18.93 9.19 -6.67
CA LEU A 230 19.60 10.09 -7.59
C LEU A 230 19.96 11.36 -6.83
N PRO A 231 21.26 11.64 -6.65
CA PRO A 231 21.70 12.78 -5.86
C PRO A 231 21.02 13.98 -6.47
N SER A 232 20.14 14.62 -5.70
CA SER A 232 19.42 15.82 -6.12
C SER A 232 20.47 16.77 -6.66
N THR A 233 20.61 16.77 -7.99
CA THR A 233 21.76 17.31 -8.70
C THR A 233 21.58 18.80 -8.64
N ARG A 234 22.07 19.39 -7.55
CA ARG A 234 22.18 20.83 -7.30
C ARG A 234 21.05 21.61 -7.98
N PHE A 235 19.81 21.34 -7.59
CA PHE A 235 18.89 22.47 -7.54
C PHE A 235 19.40 23.33 -6.39
N SER A 236 20.36 24.18 -6.74
CA SER A 236 20.67 25.42 -6.05
C SER A 236 19.39 26.25 -6.10
N PHE A 237 18.40 25.86 -5.29
CA PHE A 237 17.39 26.77 -4.80
C PHE A 237 18.18 27.76 -3.95
N SER A 238 18.75 28.74 -4.64
CA SER A 238 19.04 30.05 -4.12
C SER A 238 17.71 30.51 -3.57
N ARG A 239 17.49 30.17 -2.30
CA ARG A 239 16.32 30.54 -1.53
C ARG A 239 16.52 32.02 -1.27
N SER A 240 16.23 32.83 -2.28
CA SER A 240 16.13 34.28 -2.19
C SER A 240 14.89 34.58 -1.35
N ARG A 241 14.97 34.28 -0.05
CA ARG A 241 14.15 34.95 0.95
C ARG A 241 14.68 36.39 1.03
N SER A 242 14.18 37.23 0.13
CA SER A 242 14.23 38.68 0.26
C SER A 242 12.81 39.20 0.29
N SER A 243 12.24 39.22 1.49
CA SER A 243 11.23 40.20 1.83
C SER A 243 11.97 41.49 2.16
N THR A 244 11.99 42.44 1.24
CA THR A 244 11.67 43.87 1.42
C THR A 244 12.31 44.73 0.33
N MET A 245 11.43 45.47 -0.34
CA MET A 245 11.66 46.71 -1.08
C MET A 245 12.62 46.69 -2.29
N SER A 246 11.99 46.82 -3.46
CA SER A 246 12.44 47.68 -4.55
C SER A 246 13.91 47.55 -4.97
N SER A 247 14.19 46.60 -5.85
CA SER A 247 15.25 46.78 -6.85
C SER A 247 14.87 46.03 -8.13
N ARG A 248 14.73 46.80 -9.22
CA ARG A 248 14.50 46.28 -10.57
C ARG A 248 15.53 45.18 -10.89
N PRO A 249 15.12 44.06 -11.51
CA PRO A 249 16.06 43.01 -11.88
C PRO A 249 16.99 43.54 -12.97
N ALA A 250 18.27 43.69 -12.64
CA ALA A 250 19.32 43.92 -13.63
C ALA A 250 19.50 42.62 -14.43
N SER A 251 18.79 42.53 -15.54
CA SER A 251 19.01 41.53 -16.58
C SER A 251 20.34 41.79 -17.26
N ARG A 252 21.38 41.03 -16.93
CA ARG A 252 22.50 40.78 -17.86
C ARG A 252 23.36 39.66 -17.30
N ASN A 253 23.64 38.69 -18.16
CA ASN A 253 24.60 37.57 -17.99
C ASN A 253 23.94 36.20 -17.76
N SER A 254 23.12 35.77 -18.72
CA SER A 254 22.84 34.35 -18.98
C SER A 254 23.12 34.04 -20.45
N SER A 255 24.38 34.14 -20.89
CA SER A 255 24.74 34.03 -22.31
C SER A 255 25.28 32.66 -22.75
N ASN A 256 25.33 31.64 -21.89
CA ASN A 256 25.83 30.30 -22.27
C ASN A 256 24.95 29.16 -21.75
N LEU A 257 23.63 29.34 -21.71
CA LEU A 257 22.72 28.21 -21.54
C LEU A 257 22.50 27.60 -22.92
N ASP A 258 22.93 26.35 -23.07
CA ASP A 258 22.85 25.57 -24.30
C ASP A 258 21.42 25.59 -24.87
N GLU A 259 21.31 25.89 -26.17
CA GLU A 259 20.03 25.96 -26.89
C GLU A 259 19.27 24.62 -26.82
N SER A 260 20.01 23.52 -26.71
CA SER A 260 19.45 22.18 -26.52
C SER A 260 18.67 22.06 -25.21
N GLU A 261 19.15 22.67 -24.12
CA GLU A 261 18.54 22.62 -22.80
C GLU A 261 17.28 23.50 -22.75
N MET A 262 17.33 24.66 -23.39
CA MET A 262 16.14 25.51 -23.56
C MET A 262 15.05 24.81 -24.38
N SER A 263 15.43 24.07 -25.42
CA SER A 263 14.48 23.32 -26.25
C SER A 263 13.84 22.18 -25.46
N ARG A 264 14.60 21.49 -24.61
CA ARG A 264 14.10 20.44 -23.71
C ARG A 264 13.13 20.98 -22.66
N LEU A 265 13.41 22.17 -22.11
CA LEU A 265 12.50 22.87 -21.20
C LEU A 265 11.20 23.31 -21.88
N ARG A 266 11.26 23.74 -23.15
CA ARG A 266 10.05 24.07 -23.93
C ARG A 266 9.20 22.84 -24.20
N TRP A 267 9.83 21.70 -24.51
CA TRP A 267 9.13 20.44 -24.75
C TRP A 267 8.46 19.88 -23.51
N THR A 268 9.15 19.86 -22.37
CA THR A 268 8.57 19.39 -21.09
C THR A 268 7.36 20.22 -20.66
N ARG A 269 7.34 21.53 -20.93
CA ARG A 269 6.17 22.38 -20.68
C ARG A 269 5.02 22.12 -21.66
N LYS A 270 5.31 21.77 -22.91
CA LYS A 270 4.30 21.40 -23.91
C LYS A 270 3.72 19.99 -23.69
N SER A 271 4.49 19.09 -23.08
CA SER A 271 4.07 17.70 -22.81
C SER A 271 3.29 17.52 -21.51
N ILE A 272 3.05 18.59 -20.74
CA ILE A 272 2.12 18.53 -19.61
C ILE A 272 0.72 18.44 -20.22
N ASN A 273 0.21 17.22 -20.29
CA ASN A 273 -1.19 16.96 -20.62
C ASN A 273 -2.04 17.61 -19.52
N PHE A 274 -2.53 18.82 -19.82
CA PHE A 274 -3.52 19.46 -18.97
C PHE A 274 -4.70 18.50 -18.86
N ARG A 275 -5.16 18.27 -17.62
CA ARG A 275 -6.42 17.55 -17.40
C ARG A 275 -7.46 18.16 -18.34
N PRO A 276 -8.18 17.35 -19.15
CA PRO A 276 -9.20 17.88 -20.03
C PRO A 276 -10.11 18.80 -19.19
N ARG A 277 -10.24 20.05 -19.65
CA ARG A 277 -11.10 21.02 -18.96
C ARG A 277 -12.50 20.43 -18.91
N PHE A 278 -13.21 20.71 -17.82
CA PHE A 278 -14.58 20.24 -17.64
C PHE A 278 -15.43 20.63 -18.85
N ASP A 279 -15.90 19.62 -19.58
CA ASP A 279 -16.81 19.80 -20.71
C ASP A 279 -18.23 19.41 -20.26
N PRO A 280 -19.14 20.39 -20.09
CA PRO A 280 -20.51 20.11 -19.68
C PRO A 280 -21.27 19.26 -20.72
N ALA A 281 -20.86 19.25 -22.00
CA ALA A 281 -21.51 18.44 -23.01
C ALA A 281 -21.19 16.95 -22.82
N SER A 282 -19.91 16.61 -22.64
CA SER A 282 -19.47 15.24 -22.31
C SER A 282 -20.16 14.67 -21.07
N VAL A 283 -20.31 15.47 -20.00
CA VAL A 283 -21.00 15.01 -18.79
C VAL A 283 -22.49 14.78 -19.02
N ARG A 284 -23.17 15.64 -19.79
CA ARG A 284 -24.57 15.42 -20.16
C ARG A 284 -24.75 14.17 -21.01
N GLN A 285 -23.83 13.91 -21.94
CA GLN A 285 -23.85 12.69 -22.75
C GLN A 285 -23.74 11.45 -21.86
N LEU A 286 -22.78 11.44 -20.92
CA LEU A 286 -22.61 10.34 -19.97
C LEU A 286 -23.88 10.12 -19.13
N CYS A 287 -24.54 11.19 -18.70
CA CYS A 287 -25.80 11.09 -17.97
C CYS A 287 -26.93 10.52 -18.83
N ASN A 288 -27.01 10.93 -20.11
CA ASN A 288 -28.02 10.41 -21.03
C ASN A 288 -27.80 8.92 -21.35
N GLU A 289 -26.54 8.52 -21.54
CA GLU A 289 -26.17 7.10 -21.74
C GLU A 289 -26.58 6.27 -20.52
N ALA A 290 -26.21 6.70 -19.31
CA ALA A 290 -26.57 6.01 -18.08
C ALA A 290 -28.08 5.95 -17.84
N LEU A 291 -28.84 6.99 -18.20
CA LEU A 291 -30.30 7.00 -18.10
C LEU A 291 -30.98 6.14 -19.17
N SER A 292 -30.32 5.92 -20.31
CA SER A 292 -30.86 5.06 -21.38
C SER A 292 -30.68 3.56 -21.11
N GLU A 293 -29.78 3.19 -20.19
CA GLU A 293 -29.56 1.81 -19.75
C GLU A 293 -30.55 1.34 -18.67
N LEU A 294 -31.29 2.27 -18.04
CA LEU A 294 -32.30 2.01 -16.99
C LEU A 294 -33.70 1.82 -17.58
#